data_AF-A0AAU9TP32-F1
#
_entry.id   AF-A0AAU9TP32-F1
#
_cell.length_a   1.000
_cell.length_b   1.000
_cell.length_c   1.000
_cell.angle_alpha   90.00
_cell.angle_beta   90.00
_cell.angle_gamma   90.00
#
_symmetry.space_group_name_H-M   'P 1'
#
loop_
_entity.id
_entity.type
_entity.pdbx_description
1 polymer ?
#
loop_
_entity_poly.entity_id
_entity_poly.type
_entity_poly.pdbx_seq_one_letter_code
_entity_poly.pdbx_strand_id
1 'polypeptide(L)'
;MVWDTCKIVLHNRPDEIDLKVKGTSKAIWSRPSPTMPYIKIYSEKKEVFCVTVDIFRELQGKTIQQGTISRQFHFFLPPDLPPSYNDTIAKVHYRIKIQSKNGYGFIKKVVFPFRVINPVDLNHLDEYKIPMLYEMEKKSFCLLFKTYKGFTSGQLIPFEAIIKNKHKIKVKRIEVYLIQKIEYSIAEGFYNAEESLCKSVYSDVLSVVDQSCSFNMKIPQVMPSTMNLDNSMVNVSYALRVKVCFLFHFPLEIDIPVTIATVPLTYKV
;
A
#
# COMPACT_ATOMS: atom_id res chain seq x y z
N MET A 1 -17.37 9.77 -0.60
CA MET A 1 -18.79 9.50 -0.90
C MET A 1 -18.84 8.64 -2.15
N VAL A 2 -19.50 7.48 -2.12
CA VAL A 2 -19.64 6.60 -3.29
C VAL A 2 -21.08 6.69 -3.80
N TRP A 3 -21.24 6.95 -5.10
CA TRP A 3 -22.54 7.03 -5.78
C TRP A 3 -22.66 5.87 -6.76
N ASP A 4 -23.74 5.09 -6.64
CA ASP A 4 -24.00 4.01 -7.59
C ASP A 4 -25.51 3.73 -7.70
N THR A 5 -25.89 3.05 -8.79
CA THR A 5 -27.26 2.63 -9.07
C THR A 5 -27.35 1.12 -9.03
N CYS A 6 -28.25 0.58 -8.21
CA CYS A 6 -28.54 -0.85 -8.25
C CYS A 6 -29.78 -1.15 -9.10
N LYS A 7 -29.74 -2.25 -9.85
CA LYS A 7 -30.89 -2.87 -10.51
C LYS A 7 -31.07 -4.28 -9.98
N ILE A 8 -32.27 -4.62 -9.54
CA ILE A 8 -32.61 -5.97 -9.06
C ILE A 8 -33.87 -6.43 -9.79
N VAL A 9 -33.84 -7.66 -10.32
CA VAL A 9 -35.02 -8.33 -10.87
C VAL A 9 -35.62 -9.21 -9.78
N LEU A 10 -36.83 -8.88 -9.35
CA LEU A 10 -37.57 -9.62 -8.33
C LEU A 10 -38.66 -10.46 -9.02
N HIS A 11 -38.77 -11.72 -8.61
CA HIS A 11 -39.69 -12.68 -9.20
C HIS A 11 -40.77 -13.19 -8.23
N ASN A 12 -40.84 -12.65 -7.00
CA ASN A 12 -41.81 -13.02 -5.95
C ASN A 12 -41.81 -11.97 -4.83
N ARG A 13 -42.77 -12.08 -3.88
CA ARG A 13 -42.84 -11.27 -2.65
C ARG A 13 -41.56 -11.44 -1.81
N PRO A 14 -40.69 -10.41 -1.72
CA PRO A 14 -39.57 -10.44 -0.81
C PRO A 14 -40.05 -9.94 0.56
N ASP A 15 -39.72 -10.68 1.61
CA ASP A 15 -40.08 -10.27 2.98
C ASP A 15 -39.09 -9.22 3.49
N GLU A 16 -37.82 -9.33 3.08
CA GLU A 16 -36.75 -8.43 3.48
C GLU A 16 -35.73 -8.26 2.34
N ILE A 17 -35.37 -7.02 2.01
CA ILE A 17 -34.28 -6.70 1.06
C ILE A 17 -33.32 -5.72 1.73
N ASP A 18 -32.09 -6.17 1.95
CA ASP A 18 -31.03 -5.40 2.59
C ASP A 18 -29.89 -5.10 1.62
N LEU A 19 -29.39 -3.86 1.66
CA LEU A 19 -28.09 -3.50 1.10
C LEU A 19 -27.09 -3.35 2.25
N LYS A 20 -26.05 -4.18 2.26
CA LYS A 20 -24.98 -4.18 3.26
C LYS A 20 -23.64 -3.93 2.61
N VAL A 21 -22.98 -2.84 2.97
CA VAL A 21 -21.60 -2.55 2.59
C VAL A 21 -20.69 -3.15 3.66
N LYS A 22 -19.74 -4.00 3.26
CA LYS A 22 -18.85 -4.71 4.17
C LYS A 22 -17.40 -4.63 3.72
N GLY A 23 -16.51 -4.30 4.65
CA GLY A 23 -15.06 -4.43 4.54
C GLY A 23 -14.55 -5.51 5.49
N THR A 24 -13.73 -6.42 4.99
CA THR A 24 -13.10 -7.44 5.83
C THR A 24 -11.61 -7.52 5.57
N SER A 25 -10.84 -7.62 6.64
CA SER A 25 -9.41 -7.88 6.62
C SER A 25 -9.16 -9.29 7.13
N LYS A 26 -8.35 -10.05 6.41
CA LYS A 26 -7.93 -11.39 6.81
C LYS A 26 -6.44 -11.51 6.58
N ALA A 27 -5.71 -12.06 7.55
CA ALA A 27 -4.32 -12.45 7.36
C ALA A 27 -4.10 -13.88 7.87
N ILE A 28 -3.23 -14.62 7.20
CA ILE A 28 -2.84 -15.98 7.56
C ILE A 28 -1.39 -16.24 7.16
N TRP A 29 -0.60 -16.76 8.09
CA TRP A 29 0.76 -17.25 7.81
C TRP A 29 1.14 -18.35 8.80
N SER A 30 2.25 -19.03 8.55
CA SER A 30 2.77 -20.06 9.45
C SER A 30 4.23 -19.79 9.80
N ARG A 31 4.65 -20.25 10.98
CA ARG A 31 6.07 -20.27 11.39
C ARG A 31 6.43 -21.64 11.96
N PRO A 32 7.66 -22.12 11.74
CA PRO A 32 8.18 -23.27 12.48
C PRO A 32 8.13 -22.97 13.98
N SER A 33 7.57 -23.89 14.78
CA SER A 33 7.70 -23.79 16.23
C SER A 33 9.07 -24.31 16.66
N PRO A 34 9.74 -23.66 17.63
CA PRO A 34 10.98 -24.18 18.22
C PRO A 34 10.78 -25.51 18.97
N THR A 35 9.56 -25.82 19.40
CA THR A 35 9.20 -27.13 19.98
C THR A 35 8.77 -28.11 18.88
N MET A 36 9.55 -29.17 18.68
CA MET A 36 9.37 -30.22 17.68
C MET A 36 8.03 -30.97 17.87
N PRO A 37 7.24 -31.32 16.82
CA PRO A 37 7.25 -30.90 15.41
C PRO A 37 5.93 -30.19 15.05
N TYR A 38 5.67 -29.00 15.60
CA TYR A 38 4.42 -28.27 15.29
C TYR A 38 4.68 -27.00 14.48
N ILE A 39 3.91 -26.81 13.41
CA ILE A 39 3.82 -25.55 12.69
C ILE A 39 2.81 -24.68 13.44
N LYS A 40 3.21 -23.49 13.89
CA LYS A 40 2.25 -22.53 14.45
C LYS A 40 1.63 -21.72 13.32
N ILE A 41 0.32 -21.80 13.20
CA ILE A 41 -0.47 -21.02 12.24
C ILE A 41 -0.98 -19.77 12.96
N TYR A 42 -0.73 -18.63 12.34
CA TYR A 42 -1.24 -17.32 12.73
C TYR A 42 -2.37 -16.98 11.77
N SER A 43 -3.57 -16.68 12.27
CA SER A 43 -4.70 -16.33 11.42
C SER A 43 -5.64 -15.40 12.16
N GLU A 44 -5.93 -14.24 11.58
CA GLU A 44 -6.94 -13.32 12.09
C GLU A 44 -7.87 -12.89 10.96
N LYS A 45 -9.16 -12.73 11.29
CA LYS A 45 -10.16 -12.16 10.40
C LYS A 45 -10.97 -11.11 11.17
N LYS A 46 -10.94 -9.88 10.68
CA LYS A 46 -11.61 -8.72 11.27
C LYS A 46 -12.60 -8.11 10.29
N GLU A 47 -13.81 -7.81 10.75
CA GLU A 47 -14.71 -6.93 10.01
C GLU A 47 -14.28 -5.49 10.31
N VAL A 48 -13.77 -4.79 9.30
CA VAL A 48 -13.23 -3.43 9.44
C VAL A 48 -14.26 -2.36 9.08
N PHE A 49 -15.33 -2.76 8.39
CA PHE A 49 -16.41 -1.86 8.00
C PHE A 49 -17.70 -2.64 7.80
N CYS A 50 -18.80 -2.13 8.33
CA CYS A 50 -20.13 -2.67 8.08
C CYS A 50 -21.17 -1.56 8.18
N VAL A 51 -21.89 -1.31 7.10
CA VAL A 51 -23.01 -0.37 7.05
C VAL A 51 -24.17 -1.05 6.33
N THR A 52 -25.37 -0.95 6.90
CA THR A 52 -26.62 -1.36 6.24
C THR A 52 -27.30 -0.09 5.73
N VAL A 53 -27.77 -0.12 4.48
CA VAL A 53 -28.50 0.99 3.84
C VAL A 53 -29.90 0.51 3.49
N ASP A 54 -30.90 1.15 4.08
CA ASP A 54 -32.31 0.77 3.94
C ASP A 54 -32.96 1.43 2.73
N ILE A 55 -32.57 1.01 1.52
CA ILE A 55 -33.11 1.57 0.26
C ILE A 55 -34.44 0.94 -0.20
N PHE A 56 -34.87 -0.16 0.43
CA PHE A 56 -36.06 -0.91 0.03
C PHE A 56 -37.14 -1.00 1.12
N ARG A 57 -37.07 -0.16 2.16
CA ARG A 57 -38.02 -0.16 3.27
C ARG A 57 -39.48 -0.07 2.82
N GLU A 58 -39.77 0.72 1.78
CA GLU A 58 -41.11 0.89 1.21
C GLU A 58 -41.68 -0.37 0.53
N LEU A 59 -40.81 -1.31 0.16
CA LEU A 59 -41.14 -2.54 -0.57
C LEU A 59 -41.30 -3.75 0.35
N GLN A 60 -40.89 -3.63 1.61
CA GLN A 60 -40.96 -4.73 2.58
C GLN A 60 -42.43 -5.16 2.77
N GLY A 61 -42.67 -6.47 2.64
CA GLY A 61 -44.00 -7.06 2.83
C GLY A 61 -45.02 -6.79 1.72
N LYS A 62 -44.68 -6.03 0.66
CA LYS A 62 -45.59 -5.76 -0.48
C LYS A 62 -45.41 -6.75 -1.62
N THR A 63 -46.50 -7.08 -2.31
CA THR A 63 -46.46 -7.86 -3.55
C THR A 63 -45.95 -6.94 -4.66
N ILE A 64 -44.74 -7.23 -5.15
CA ILE A 64 -44.10 -6.46 -6.22
C ILE A 64 -44.42 -7.11 -7.55
N GLN A 65 -44.86 -6.32 -8.53
CA GLN A 65 -45.07 -6.82 -9.89
C GLN A 65 -43.72 -7.17 -10.55
N GLN A 66 -43.73 -8.18 -11.41
CA GLN A 66 -42.53 -8.61 -12.14
C GLN A 66 -41.96 -7.44 -12.96
N GLY A 67 -40.71 -7.09 -12.72
CA GLY A 67 -40.08 -5.94 -13.35
C GLY A 67 -38.68 -5.64 -12.81
N THR A 68 -38.07 -4.58 -13.35
CA THR A 68 -36.79 -4.05 -12.87
C THR A 68 -37.04 -2.86 -11.96
N ILE A 69 -36.61 -2.96 -10.70
CA ILE A 69 -36.61 -1.82 -9.78
C ILE A 69 -35.19 -1.27 -9.70
N SER A 70 -35.06 0.04 -9.88
CA SER A 70 -33.80 0.76 -9.69
C SER A 70 -33.94 1.79 -8.58
N ARG A 71 -32.98 1.80 -7.66
CA ARG A 71 -32.90 2.78 -6.56
C ARG A 71 -31.46 3.29 -6.46
N GLN A 72 -31.35 4.58 -6.20
CA GLN A 72 -30.08 5.22 -5.89
C GLN A 72 -29.77 5.02 -4.41
N PHE A 73 -28.49 4.85 -4.10
CA PHE A 73 -28.02 4.76 -2.73
C PHE A 73 -26.70 5.52 -2.59
N HIS A 74 -26.43 5.99 -1.38
CA HIS A 74 -25.18 6.62 -1.02
C HIS A 74 -24.77 6.14 0.37
N PHE A 75 -23.46 6.11 0.60
CA PHE A 75 -22.89 5.84 1.92
C PHE A 75 -21.54 6.54 2.03
N PHE A 76 -21.11 6.73 3.28
CA PHE A 76 -19.83 7.32 3.61
C PHE A 76 -18.82 6.23 3.97
N LEU A 77 -17.59 6.42 3.48
CA LEU A 77 -16.44 5.61 3.86
C LEU A 77 -15.66 6.40 4.90
N PRO A 78 -15.46 5.87 6.12
CA PRO A 78 -14.58 6.48 7.11
C PRO A 78 -13.16 6.65 6.56
N PRO A 79 -12.44 7.73 6.96
CA PRO A 79 -11.09 8.01 6.48
C PRO A 79 -10.03 7.04 7.05
N ASP A 80 -10.32 6.40 8.18
CA ASP A 80 -9.48 5.44 8.89
C ASP A 80 -9.62 4.00 8.36
N LEU A 81 -10.29 3.82 7.22
CA LEU A 81 -10.41 2.50 6.61
C LEU A 81 -9.07 2.04 6.04
N PRO A 82 -8.66 0.78 6.32
CA PRO A 82 -7.45 0.24 5.71
C PRO A 82 -7.59 0.17 4.17
N PRO A 83 -6.51 0.47 3.43
CA PRO A 83 -6.55 0.38 1.98
C PRO A 83 -6.81 -1.06 1.53
N SER A 84 -7.46 -1.21 0.37
CA SER A 84 -7.66 -2.52 -0.25
C SER A 84 -6.32 -3.13 -0.62
N TYR A 85 -6.13 -4.38 -0.22
CA TYR A 85 -4.88 -5.10 -0.34
C TYR A 85 -5.13 -6.57 -0.61
N ASN A 86 -4.27 -7.22 -1.39
CA ASN A 86 -4.43 -8.63 -1.71
C ASN A 86 -3.10 -9.26 -2.14
N ASP A 87 -2.58 -10.14 -1.30
CA ASP A 87 -1.46 -11.03 -1.61
C ASP A 87 -1.71 -12.45 -1.04
N THR A 88 -0.65 -13.23 -0.84
CA THR A 88 -0.70 -14.57 -0.29
C THR A 88 -0.89 -14.62 1.23
N ILE A 89 -0.57 -13.55 1.95
CA ILE A 89 -0.55 -13.47 3.41
C ILE A 89 -1.81 -12.79 3.93
N ALA A 90 -2.19 -11.67 3.35
CA ALA A 90 -3.32 -10.85 3.78
C ALA A 90 -4.20 -10.37 2.62
N LYS A 91 -5.47 -10.17 2.97
CA LYS A 91 -6.50 -9.67 2.07
C LYS A 91 -7.41 -8.70 2.80
N VAL A 92 -7.41 -7.46 2.32
CA VAL A 92 -8.34 -6.39 2.73
C VAL A 92 -9.24 -6.11 1.53
N HIS A 93 -10.52 -6.44 1.64
CA HIS A 93 -11.45 -6.27 0.54
C HIS A 93 -12.80 -5.72 0.99
N TYR A 94 -13.39 -4.91 0.11
CA TYR A 94 -14.67 -4.26 0.33
C TYR A 94 -15.68 -4.70 -0.71
N ARG A 95 -16.93 -4.84 -0.28
CA ARG A 95 -18.02 -5.27 -1.14
C ARG A 95 -19.36 -4.72 -0.69
N ILE A 96 -20.20 -4.40 -1.65
CA ILE A 96 -21.62 -4.17 -1.46
C ILE A 96 -22.32 -5.51 -1.64
N LYS A 97 -23.10 -5.93 -0.64
CA LYS A 97 -23.92 -7.14 -0.68
C LYS A 97 -25.37 -6.73 -0.68
N ILE A 98 -26.13 -7.26 -1.61
CA ILE A 98 -27.58 -7.09 -1.65
C ILE A 98 -28.18 -8.46 -1.42
N GLN A 99 -29.03 -8.56 -0.39
CA GLN A 99 -29.63 -9.81 0.02
C GLN A 99 -31.15 -9.63 0.05
N SER A 100 -31.86 -10.48 -0.68
CA SER A 100 -33.32 -10.57 -0.60
C SER A 100 -33.69 -11.92 0.00
N LYS A 101 -34.43 -11.89 1.10
CA LYS A 101 -34.95 -13.06 1.79
C LYS A 101 -36.46 -13.14 1.56
N ASN A 102 -36.96 -14.32 1.21
CA ASN A 102 -38.39 -14.60 1.19
C ASN A 102 -38.79 -15.50 2.37
N GLY A 103 -40.09 -15.65 2.59
CA GLY A 103 -40.65 -16.37 3.74
C GLY A 103 -40.36 -17.87 3.75
N TYR A 104 -39.90 -18.40 2.61
CA TYR A 104 -39.45 -19.78 2.45
C TYR A 104 -37.94 -19.96 2.68
N GLY A 105 -37.23 -18.90 3.09
CA GLY A 105 -35.80 -18.96 3.39
C GLY A 105 -34.86 -18.89 2.18
N PHE A 106 -35.36 -18.68 0.95
CA PHE A 106 -34.49 -18.44 -0.20
C PHE A 106 -33.85 -17.07 -0.10
N ILE A 107 -32.51 -17.05 -0.21
CA ILE A 107 -31.72 -15.82 -0.19
C ILE A 107 -31.15 -15.60 -1.59
N LYS A 108 -31.67 -14.60 -2.32
CA LYS A 108 -30.99 -14.08 -3.51
C LYS A 108 -29.91 -13.11 -3.07
N LYS A 109 -28.69 -13.28 -3.56
CA LYS A 109 -27.53 -12.47 -3.17
C LYS A 109 -26.76 -11.96 -4.38
N VAL A 110 -26.57 -10.65 -4.44
CA VAL A 110 -25.69 -9.99 -5.40
C VAL A 110 -24.53 -9.34 -4.64
N VAL A 111 -23.32 -9.41 -5.20
CA VAL A 111 -22.11 -8.89 -4.54
C VAL A 111 -21.30 -8.06 -5.54
N PHE A 112 -21.04 -6.80 -5.20
CA PHE A 112 -20.22 -5.89 -6.00
C PHE A 112 -18.95 -5.53 -5.23
N PRO A 113 -17.75 -5.93 -5.70
CA PRO A 113 -16.50 -5.53 -5.09
C PRO A 113 -16.17 -4.07 -5.41
N PHE A 114 -15.54 -3.37 -4.49
CA PHE A 114 -14.93 -2.06 -4.73
C PHE A 114 -13.59 -1.94 -4.00
N ARG A 115 -12.77 -0.97 -4.40
CA ARG A 115 -11.46 -0.70 -3.80
C ARG A 115 -11.48 0.58 -2.99
N VAL A 116 -10.79 0.55 -1.87
CA VAL A 116 -10.49 1.69 -0.99
C VAL A 116 -9.01 1.98 -1.12
N ILE A 117 -8.64 3.24 -1.28
CA ILE A 117 -7.25 3.69 -1.37
C ILE A 117 -7.05 4.70 -0.24
N ASN A 118 -5.92 4.62 0.46
CA ASN A 118 -5.56 5.60 1.48
C ASN A 118 -5.16 6.92 0.78
N PRO A 119 -5.88 8.05 0.99
CA PRO A 119 -5.47 9.33 0.44
C PRO A 119 -4.24 9.84 1.19
N VAL A 120 -3.12 9.93 0.49
CA VAL A 120 -1.86 10.46 1.02
C VAL A 120 -1.51 11.72 0.26
N ASP A 121 -1.69 12.87 0.91
CA ASP A 121 -1.26 14.17 0.42
C ASP A 121 -0.13 14.72 1.30
N LEU A 122 1.05 14.90 0.68
CA LEU A 122 2.26 15.40 1.33
C LEU A 122 2.47 16.90 1.10
N ASN A 123 1.62 17.57 0.31
CA ASN A 123 1.78 18.99 -0.01
C ASN A 123 1.57 19.91 1.20
N HIS A 124 1.06 19.40 2.32
CA HIS A 124 0.94 20.16 3.57
C HIS A 124 2.21 20.05 4.45
N LEU A 125 3.15 19.17 4.10
CA LEU A 125 4.36 18.90 4.88
C LEU A 125 5.58 19.43 4.14
N ASP A 126 6.16 20.52 4.64
CA ASP A 126 7.27 21.19 3.97
C ASP A 126 8.55 20.34 3.87
N GLU A 127 8.76 19.42 4.82
CA GLU A 127 9.91 18.49 4.81
C GLU A 127 9.93 17.55 3.58
N TYR A 128 8.78 17.29 2.98
CA TYR A 128 8.67 16.44 1.78
C TYR A 128 8.90 17.22 0.48
N LYS A 129 8.94 18.56 0.55
CA LYS A 129 9.11 19.45 -0.60
C LYS A 129 10.54 19.86 -0.87
N ILE A 130 11.47 19.51 0.03
CA ILE A 130 12.89 19.83 -0.08
C ILE A 130 13.71 18.54 -0.15
N PRO A 131 14.84 18.52 -0.88
CA PRO A 131 15.73 17.38 -0.90
C PRO A 131 16.52 17.30 0.41
N MET A 132 16.69 16.09 0.94
CA MET A 132 17.49 15.82 2.13
C MET A 132 18.82 15.19 1.76
N LEU A 133 19.84 15.45 2.59
CA LEU A 133 21.18 14.90 2.45
C LEU A 133 21.38 13.74 3.43
N TYR A 134 21.92 12.65 2.94
CA TYR A 134 22.21 11.43 3.69
C TYR A 134 23.69 11.10 3.54
N GLU A 135 24.37 10.86 4.65
CA GLU A 135 25.79 10.53 4.65
C GLU A 135 25.99 9.05 4.97
N MET A 136 26.86 8.38 4.21
CA MET A 136 27.38 7.07 4.55
C MET A 136 28.90 7.07 4.43
N GLU A 137 29.55 6.52 5.44
CA GLU A 137 31.00 6.49 5.54
C GLU A 137 31.52 5.08 5.77
N LYS A 138 32.65 4.76 5.12
CA LYS A 138 33.40 3.53 5.32
C LYS A 138 34.89 3.80 5.18
N LYS A 139 35.60 3.78 6.31
CA LYS A 139 37.05 4.06 6.38
C LYS A 139 37.37 5.41 5.72
N SER A 140 37.97 5.41 4.55
CA SER A 140 38.39 6.62 3.83
C SER A 140 37.50 6.96 2.62
N PHE A 141 36.31 6.37 2.57
CA PHE A 141 35.28 6.63 1.57
C PHE A 141 34.04 7.20 2.25
N CYS A 142 33.53 8.32 1.75
CA CYS A 142 32.26 8.92 2.17
C CYS A 142 31.41 9.17 0.91
N LEU A 143 30.10 8.89 1.01
CA LEU A 143 29.09 9.27 0.02
C LEU A 143 28.07 10.16 0.71
N LEU A 144 27.90 11.36 0.16
CA LEU A 144 26.78 12.24 0.48
C LEU A 144 25.72 12.06 -0.62
N PHE A 145 24.57 11.51 -0.28
CA PHE A 145 23.47 11.22 -1.19
C PHE A 145 22.30 12.16 -0.93
N LYS A 146 21.80 12.83 -1.96
CA LYS A 146 20.74 13.82 -1.86
C LYS A 146 19.54 13.42 -2.73
N THR A 147 18.36 13.39 -2.10
CA THR A 147 17.09 12.99 -2.73
C THR A 147 15.90 13.56 -1.94
N TYR A 148 14.70 13.52 -2.52
CA TYR A 148 13.46 13.82 -1.79
C TYR A 148 12.98 12.59 -0.99
N LYS A 149 12.08 12.81 -0.03
CA LYS A 149 11.41 11.74 0.74
C LYS A 149 10.02 11.38 0.26
N GLY A 150 9.41 12.23 -0.57
CA GLY A 150 8.02 12.12 -1.00
C GLY A 150 7.93 12.04 -2.52
N PHE A 151 7.21 11.04 -3.00
CA PHE A 151 7.06 10.78 -4.42
C PHE A 151 5.66 10.30 -4.79
N THR A 152 5.39 10.22 -6.08
CA THR A 152 4.18 9.59 -6.63
C THR A 152 4.51 8.50 -7.64
N SER A 153 3.59 7.54 -7.78
CA SER A 153 3.74 6.46 -8.76
C SER A 153 3.90 7.00 -10.18
N GLY A 154 4.88 6.47 -10.93
CA GLY A 154 5.21 6.93 -12.28
C GLY A 154 6.19 8.11 -12.35
N GLN A 155 6.46 8.79 -11.23
CA GLN A 155 7.35 9.94 -11.16
C GLN A 155 8.82 9.56 -11.38
N LEU A 156 9.60 10.50 -11.93
CA LEU A 156 11.05 10.39 -12.03
C LEU A 156 11.70 11.01 -10.79
N ILE A 157 12.43 10.21 -10.01
CA ILE A 157 13.15 10.66 -8.82
C ILE A 157 14.55 11.14 -9.21
N PRO A 158 14.94 12.37 -8.88
CA PRO A 158 16.31 12.84 -9.05
C PRO A 158 17.20 12.42 -7.87
N PHE A 159 18.42 11.99 -8.18
CA PHE A 159 19.47 11.69 -7.22
C PHE A 159 20.70 12.53 -7.52
N GLU A 160 21.28 13.09 -6.47
CA GLU A 160 22.61 13.70 -6.49
C GLU A 160 23.49 12.94 -5.51
N ALA A 161 24.71 12.59 -5.90
CA ALA A 161 25.65 11.98 -4.97
C ALA A 161 27.04 12.61 -5.10
N ILE A 162 27.64 12.93 -3.96
CA ILE A 162 29.00 13.46 -3.85
C ILE A 162 29.84 12.39 -3.17
N ILE A 163 30.81 11.88 -3.91
CA ILE A 163 31.75 10.87 -3.48
C ILE A 163 33.01 11.58 -3.01
N LYS A 164 33.44 11.28 -1.78
CA LYS A 164 34.74 11.68 -1.22
C LYS A 164 35.56 10.43 -0.96
N ASN A 165 36.60 10.22 -1.76
CA ASN A 165 37.38 9.00 -1.83
C ASN A 165 38.88 9.29 -1.68
N LYS A 166 39.29 9.56 -0.44
CA LYS A 166 40.66 9.99 -0.10
C LYS A 166 41.75 9.01 -0.56
N HIS A 167 41.44 7.71 -0.64
CA HIS A 167 42.39 6.65 -0.99
C HIS A 167 42.18 6.07 -2.40
N LYS A 168 41.38 6.71 -3.26
CA LYS A 168 41.10 6.24 -4.63
C LYS A 168 40.64 4.78 -4.68
N ILE A 169 39.83 4.39 -3.71
CA ILE A 169 39.22 3.05 -3.62
C ILE A 169 38.42 2.81 -4.91
N LYS A 170 38.59 1.66 -5.54
CA LYS A 170 37.90 1.34 -6.79
C LYS A 170 36.42 1.01 -6.52
N VAL A 171 35.55 1.96 -6.84
CA VAL A 171 34.10 1.80 -6.83
C VAL A 171 33.67 1.23 -8.18
N LYS A 172 32.84 0.18 -8.16
CA LYS A 172 32.31 -0.45 -9.37
C LYS A 172 31.09 0.29 -9.90
N ARG A 173 30.16 0.63 -9.00
CA ARG A 173 28.88 1.29 -9.30
C ARG A 173 28.15 1.69 -8.02
N ILE A 174 27.22 2.63 -8.16
CA ILE A 174 26.21 2.97 -7.15
C ILE A 174 24.88 2.42 -7.66
N GLU A 175 24.18 1.68 -6.80
CA GLU A 175 22.85 1.14 -7.09
C GLU A 175 21.84 1.75 -6.12
N VAL A 176 20.68 2.15 -6.63
CA VAL A 176 19.56 2.62 -5.79
C VAL A 176 18.38 1.73 -6.09
N TYR A 177 17.84 1.09 -5.05
CA TYR A 177 16.68 0.21 -5.15
C TYR A 177 15.47 0.85 -4.47
N LEU A 178 14.30 0.78 -5.09
CA LEU A 178 13.04 0.99 -4.40
C LEU A 178 12.62 -0.33 -3.74
N ILE A 179 12.61 -0.35 -2.41
CA ILE A 179 12.18 -1.49 -1.60
C ILE A 179 10.80 -1.20 -1.06
N GLN A 180 9.84 -2.09 -1.34
CA GLN A 180 8.55 -2.13 -0.66
C GLN A 180 8.70 -2.96 0.60
N LYS A 181 8.25 -2.42 1.74
CA LYS A 181 8.21 -3.10 3.03
C LYS A 181 6.76 -3.25 3.46
N ILE A 182 6.35 -4.49 3.69
CA ILE A 182 4.98 -4.83 4.05
C ILE A 182 5.01 -5.46 5.44
N GLU A 183 4.35 -4.82 6.37
CA GLU A 183 4.18 -5.30 7.74
C GLU A 183 2.74 -5.78 7.90
N TYR A 184 2.60 -7.04 8.31
CA TYR A 184 1.32 -7.64 8.66
C TYR A 184 1.25 -7.77 10.17
N SER A 185 0.21 -7.21 10.77
CA SER A 185 0.02 -7.19 12.21
C SER A 185 -1.32 -7.78 12.58
N ILE A 186 -1.29 -8.83 13.41
CA ILE A 186 -2.47 -9.44 14.02
C ILE A 186 -2.30 -9.45 15.54
N ALA A 187 -3.37 -9.73 16.28
CA ALA A 187 -3.33 -9.76 17.75
C ALA A 187 -2.25 -10.72 18.31
N GLU A 188 -2.02 -11.85 17.63
CA GLU A 188 -1.10 -12.91 18.09
C GLU A 188 0.33 -12.81 17.53
N GLY A 189 0.63 -11.82 16.67
CA GLY A 189 1.97 -11.65 16.12
C GLY A 189 2.06 -10.78 14.87
N PHE A 190 3.28 -10.67 14.34
CA PHE A 190 3.59 -9.88 13.15
C PHE A 190 4.35 -10.71 12.11
N TYR A 191 4.26 -10.32 10.84
CA TYR A 191 5.08 -10.83 9.74
C TYR A 191 5.58 -9.64 8.91
N ASN A 192 6.81 -9.69 8.43
CA ASN A 192 7.39 -8.65 7.58
C ASN A 192 7.85 -9.26 6.26
N ALA A 193 7.52 -8.59 5.15
CA ALA A 193 8.01 -8.91 3.83
C ALA A 193 8.73 -7.69 3.23
N GLU A 194 9.81 -7.93 2.51
CA GLU A 194 10.46 -6.91 1.68
C GLU A 194 10.53 -7.39 0.23
N GLU A 195 10.21 -6.51 -0.71
CA GLU A 195 10.32 -6.75 -2.15
C GLU A 195 11.05 -5.59 -2.83
N SER A 196 11.97 -5.91 -3.76
CA SER A 196 12.62 -4.89 -4.58
C SER A 196 11.82 -4.66 -5.86
N LEU A 197 11.27 -3.46 -6.01
CA LEU A 197 10.34 -3.12 -7.09
C LEU A 197 11.05 -2.65 -8.36
N CYS A 198 12.08 -1.81 -8.19
CA CYS A 198 12.88 -1.30 -9.29
C CYS A 198 14.27 -0.90 -8.79
N LYS A 199 15.18 -0.65 -9.75
CA LYS A 199 16.53 -0.19 -9.46
C LYS A 199 17.04 0.80 -10.50
N SER A 200 17.93 1.68 -10.08
CA SER A 200 18.77 2.52 -10.93
C SER A 200 20.24 2.27 -10.62
N VAL A 201 21.10 2.37 -11.62
CA VAL A 201 22.53 2.05 -11.52
C VAL A 201 23.34 3.15 -12.17
N TYR A 202 24.29 3.71 -11.41
CA TYR A 202 25.30 4.64 -11.90
C TYR A 202 26.66 3.93 -11.91
N SER A 203 27.21 3.70 -13.11
CA SER A 203 28.45 2.92 -13.30
C SER A 203 29.67 3.78 -13.62
N ASP A 204 29.49 5.05 -13.98
CA ASP A 204 30.57 5.96 -14.38
C ASP A 204 31.26 6.59 -13.17
N VAL A 205 31.61 5.75 -12.19
CA VAL A 205 32.33 6.17 -10.99
C VAL A 205 33.83 6.13 -11.26
N LEU A 206 34.47 7.30 -11.16
CA LEU A 206 35.90 7.48 -11.35
C LEU A 206 36.62 7.27 -10.02
N SER A 207 37.82 6.68 -10.05
CA SER A 207 38.71 6.55 -8.89
C SER A 207 39.46 7.86 -8.57
N VAL A 208 38.74 8.98 -8.56
CA VAL A 208 39.24 10.31 -8.23
C VAL A 208 38.99 10.62 -6.75
N VAL A 209 39.60 11.70 -6.24
CA VAL A 209 39.47 12.09 -4.83
C VAL A 209 38.05 12.54 -4.54
N ASP A 210 37.47 13.40 -5.38
CA ASP A 210 36.09 13.85 -5.24
C ASP A 210 35.36 13.71 -6.59
N GLN A 211 34.13 13.22 -6.57
CA GLN A 211 33.28 13.13 -7.74
C GLN A 211 31.83 13.46 -7.39
N SER A 212 31.21 14.33 -8.16
CA SER A 212 29.77 14.55 -8.14
C SER A 212 29.11 13.78 -9.27
N CYS A 213 27.99 13.13 -8.99
CA CYS A 213 27.19 12.43 -9.98
C CYS A 213 25.70 12.73 -9.79
N SER A 214 24.98 12.74 -10.90
CA SER A 214 23.54 12.97 -10.94
C SER A 214 22.89 11.92 -11.83
N PHE A 215 21.85 11.28 -11.33
CA PHE A 215 21.12 10.25 -12.05
C PHE A 215 19.69 10.17 -11.51
N ASN A 216 18.87 9.31 -12.08
CA ASN A 216 17.46 9.25 -11.71
C ASN A 216 16.89 7.83 -11.74
N MET A 217 15.69 7.67 -11.20
CA MET A 217 14.93 6.42 -11.22
C MET A 217 13.46 6.70 -11.41
N LYS A 218 12.81 5.98 -12.34
CA LYS A 218 11.36 6.05 -12.52
C LYS A 218 10.67 5.11 -11.55
N ILE A 219 9.70 5.62 -10.78
CA ILE A 219 8.88 4.81 -9.89
C ILE A 219 7.86 4.02 -10.72
N PRO A 220 7.75 2.70 -10.54
CA PRO A 220 6.70 1.92 -11.19
C PRO A 220 5.30 2.31 -10.68
N GLN A 221 4.26 1.78 -11.32
CA GLN A 221 2.90 1.92 -10.80
C GLN A 221 2.74 1.03 -9.58
N VAL A 222 2.76 1.63 -8.39
CA VAL A 222 2.69 0.92 -7.11
C VAL A 222 1.62 1.53 -6.21
N MET A 223 1.25 0.79 -5.17
CA MET A 223 0.27 1.27 -4.21
C MET A 223 0.85 2.39 -3.33
N PRO A 224 0.02 3.34 -2.88
CA PRO A 224 0.47 4.37 -1.95
C PRO A 224 0.92 3.79 -0.61
N SER A 225 1.72 4.56 0.12
CA SER A 225 2.09 4.25 1.49
C SER A 225 0.87 4.26 2.43
N THR A 226 0.87 3.36 3.41
CA THR A 226 -0.05 3.44 4.54
C THR A 226 0.46 4.53 5.50
N MET A 227 -0.37 5.54 5.75
CA MET A 227 -0.08 6.64 6.68
C MET A 227 -1.32 6.94 7.52
N ASN A 228 -1.11 7.34 8.78
CA ASN A 228 -2.16 7.77 9.71
C ASN A 228 -3.28 6.74 9.93
N LEU A 229 -2.95 5.45 9.87
CA LEU A 229 -3.88 4.34 10.06
C LEU A 229 -3.43 3.52 11.27
N ASP A 230 -4.10 3.72 12.40
CA ASP A 230 -3.85 2.94 13.60
C ASP A 230 -4.50 1.55 13.48
N ASN A 231 -3.80 0.52 13.97
CA ASN A 231 -4.31 -0.86 14.02
C ASN A 231 -4.73 -1.45 12.66
N SER A 232 -4.13 -0.99 11.56
CA SER A 232 -4.27 -1.66 10.26
C SER A 232 -3.56 -3.02 10.30
N MET A 233 -4.23 -4.03 9.74
CA MET A 233 -3.66 -5.37 9.62
C MET A 233 -2.50 -5.43 8.61
N VAL A 234 -2.46 -4.48 7.67
CA VAL A 234 -1.43 -4.38 6.63
C VAL A 234 -0.93 -2.95 6.54
N ASN A 235 0.37 -2.77 6.74
CA ASN A 235 1.07 -1.49 6.58
C ASN A 235 2.07 -1.60 5.43
N VAL A 236 1.96 -0.68 4.47
CA VAL A 236 2.85 -0.62 3.31
C VAL A 236 3.72 0.62 3.43
N SER A 237 5.02 0.42 3.47
CA SER A 237 6.02 1.49 3.50
C SER A 237 7.09 1.24 2.44
N TYR A 238 7.91 2.26 2.16
CA TYR A 238 8.95 2.16 1.15
C TYR A 238 10.28 2.70 1.67
N ALA A 239 11.36 2.17 1.11
CA ALA A 239 12.70 2.70 1.34
C ALA A 239 13.49 2.76 0.02
N LEU A 240 14.33 3.78 -0.12
CA LEU A 240 15.40 3.79 -1.10
C LEU A 240 16.63 3.14 -0.47
N ARG A 241 16.97 1.93 -0.90
CA ARG A 241 18.22 1.26 -0.51
C ARG A 241 19.33 1.71 -1.45
N VAL A 242 20.19 2.60 -0.96
CA VAL A 242 21.36 3.10 -1.70
C VAL A 242 22.54 2.20 -1.36
N LYS A 243 23.16 1.61 -2.39
CA LYS A 243 24.23 0.63 -2.25
C LYS A 243 25.43 1.02 -3.11
N VAL A 244 26.58 1.21 -2.47
CA VAL A 244 27.87 1.40 -3.13
C VAL A 244 28.55 0.05 -3.26
N CYS A 245 28.76 -0.40 -4.49
CA CYS A 245 29.49 -1.62 -4.80
C CYS A 245 30.96 -1.29 -5.09
N PHE A 246 31.88 -1.90 -4.34
CA PHE A 246 33.32 -1.80 -4.57
C PHE A 246 33.84 -3.03 -5.33
N LEU A 247 35.01 -2.93 -5.97
CA LEU A 247 35.61 -4.09 -6.66
C LEU A 247 36.21 -5.13 -5.69
N PHE A 248 36.85 -4.67 -4.60
CA PHE A 248 37.62 -5.52 -3.68
C PHE A 248 37.23 -5.32 -2.21
N HIS A 249 36.05 -4.73 -1.96
CA HIS A 249 35.54 -4.49 -0.62
C HIS A 249 34.06 -4.85 -0.53
N PHE A 250 33.60 -5.21 0.68
CA PHE A 250 32.18 -5.37 0.95
C PHE A 250 31.41 -4.09 0.58
N PRO A 251 30.18 -4.20 0.06
CA PRO A 251 29.36 -3.04 -0.24
C PRO A 251 29.09 -2.19 1.01
N LEU A 252 28.73 -0.94 0.77
CA LEU A 252 28.20 -0.02 1.78
C LEU A 252 26.74 0.27 1.41
N GLU A 253 25.82 0.19 2.35
CA GLU A 253 24.40 0.39 2.09
C GLU A 253 23.69 1.18 3.20
N ILE A 254 22.66 1.93 2.82
CA ILE A 254 21.76 2.66 3.72
C ILE A 254 20.33 2.54 3.19
N ASP A 255 19.36 2.38 4.10
CA ASP A 255 17.93 2.46 3.79
C ASP A 255 17.42 3.85 4.15
N ILE A 256 16.97 4.60 3.15
CA ILE A 256 16.34 5.91 3.33
C ILE A 256 14.82 5.71 3.28
N PRO A 257 14.08 5.99 4.37
CA PRO A 257 12.62 5.84 4.36
C PRO A 257 11.98 6.88 3.45
N VAL A 258 11.07 6.44 2.57
CA VAL A 258 10.38 7.30 1.60
C VAL A 258 8.89 6.99 1.58
N THR A 259 8.10 7.97 1.18
CA THR A 259 6.64 7.90 1.16
C THR A 259 6.15 8.03 -0.28
N ILE A 260 5.28 7.10 -0.69
CA ILE A 260 4.58 7.16 -1.97
C ILE A 260 3.18 7.72 -1.73
N ALA A 261 2.95 8.93 -2.21
CA ALA A 261 1.72 9.69 -2.10
C ALA A 261 0.73 9.36 -3.22
N THR A 262 -0.55 9.68 -3.00
CA THR A 262 -1.58 9.66 -4.04
C THR A 262 -1.65 10.96 -4.82
N VAL A 263 -1.27 12.09 -4.20
CA VAL A 263 -1.30 13.42 -4.81
C VAL A 263 0.11 13.81 -5.28
N PRO A 264 0.29 14.26 -6.53
CA PRO A 264 1.57 14.78 -7.01
C PRO A 264 2.14 15.87 -6.09
N LEU A 265 3.43 15.75 -5.74
CA LEU A 265 4.10 16.74 -4.91
C LEU A 265 4.56 17.93 -5.75
N THR A 266 4.36 19.13 -5.20
CA THR A 266 4.98 20.36 -5.71
C THR A 266 6.26 20.62 -4.93
N TYR A 267 7.41 20.27 -5.51
CA TYR A 267 8.72 20.55 -4.90
C TYR A 267 8.97 22.05 -4.83
N LYS A 268 9.56 22.52 -3.72
CA LYS A 268 10.04 23.90 -3.61
C LYS A 268 11.36 23.97 -4.40
N VAL A 269 11.38 24.81 -5.42
CA VAL A 269 12.58 25.15 -6.20
C VAL A 269 13.43 26.13 -5.41
#